data_AF-A0A351QU90-F1
#
_entry.id   AF-A0A351QU90-F1
#
_cell.length_a   1.000
_cell.length_b   1.000
_cell.length_c   1.000
_cell.angle_alpha   90.00
_cell.angle_beta   90.00
_cell.angle_gamma   90.00
#
_symmetry.space_group_name_H-M   'P 1'
#
loop_
_entity.id
_entity.type
_entity.pdbx_description
1 polymer ?
#
loop_
_entity_poly.entity_id
_entity_poly.type
_entity_poly.pdbx_seq_one_letter_code
_entity_poly.pdbx_strand_id
1 'polypeptide(L)' 'MDANEVLVLKGKSEEVIQQLKVKVEGRIKKQSDSFNSYRPEEYDIISNRVLDIKGKYLILIISKDSATIEAAINKEFK' A
#
# COMPACT_ATOMS: atom_id res chain seq x y z
N MET A 1 -1.78 17.40 4.97
CA MET A 1 -1.13 16.22 4.37
C MET A 1 -2.03 15.06 4.68
N ASP A 2 -2.50 14.39 3.65
CA ASP A 2 -3.40 13.24 3.65
C ASP A 2 -2.59 11.94 3.50
N ALA A 3 -3.14 10.83 3.99
CA ALA A 3 -2.51 9.53 3.96
C ALA A 3 -2.60 8.84 2.59
N ASN A 4 -3.28 9.46 1.62
CA ASN A 4 -3.51 8.88 0.30
C ASN A 4 -2.18 8.52 -0.38
N GLU A 5 -2.00 7.24 -0.70
CA GLU A 5 -0.80 6.71 -1.33
C GLU A 5 -1.15 5.53 -2.23
N VAL A 6 -0.71 5.57 -3.49
CA VAL A 6 -0.74 4.43 -4.40
C VAL A 6 0.68 4.16 -4.85
N LEU A 7 1.15 2.93 -4.64
CA LEU A 7 2.51 2.51 -4.95
C LEU A 7 2.46 1.17 -5.68
N VAL A 8 3.10 1.09 -6.84
CA VAL A 8 3.31 -0.16 -7.60
C VAL A 8 4.80 -0.32 -7.85
N LEU A 9 5.37 -1.41 -7.36
CA LEU A 9 6.80 -1.74 -7.51
C LEU A 9 6.96 -3.04 -8.28
N LYS A 10 7.91 -3.07 -9.21
CA LYS A 10 8.32 -4.29 -9.93
C LYS A 10 9.68 -4.75 -9.44
N GLY A 11 9.76 -5.99 -8.95
CA GLY A 11 11.00 -6.63 -8.53
C GLY A 11 11.69 -7.37 -9.67
N LYS A 12 13.01 -7.59 -9.54
CA LYS A 12 13.77 -8.46 -10.46
C LYS A 12 13.38 -9.94 -10.30
N SER A 13 13.03 -10.33 -9.08
CA SER A 13 12.55 -11.66 -8.68
C SER A 13 11.46 -11.53 -7.60
N GLU A 14 10.76 -12.63 -7.33
CA GLU A 14 9.78 -12.69 -6.23
C GLU A 14 10.44 -12.54 -4.85
N GLU A 15 11.67 -13.02 -4.69
CA GLU A 15 12.46 -12.81 -3.47
C GLU A 15 12.70 -11.31 -3.21
N VAL A 16 13.05 -10.54 -4.25
CA VAL A 16 13.19 -9.08 -4.14
C VAL A 16 11.87 -8.43 -3.76
N ILE A 17 10.73 -8.95 -4.24
CA ILE A 17 9.41 -8.47 -3.82
C ILE A 17 9.16 -8.70 -2.33
N GLN A 18 9.53 -9.85 -1.78
CA GLN A 18 9.40 -10.09 -0.34
C GLN A 18 10.26 -9.12 0.48
N GLN A 19 11.49 -8.84 0.04
CA GLN A 19 12.34 -7.84 0.68
C GLN A 19 11.75 -6.42 0.60
N LEU A 20 11.16 -6.06 -0.54
CA LEU A 20 10.47 -4.78 -0.71
C LEU A 20 9.22 -4.69 0.18
N LYS A 21 8.48 -5.79 0.34
CA LYS A 21 7.29 -5.86 1.21
C LYS A 21 7.63 -5.42 2.64
N VAL A 22 8.71 -5.94 3.21
CA VAL A 22 9.17 -5.57 4.56
C VAL A 22 9.45 -4.06 4.66
N LYS A 23 10.07 -3.46 3.63
CA LYS A 23 10.34 -2.02 3.61
C LYS A 23 9.06 -1.20 3.51
N VAL A 24 8.10 -1.65 2.69
CA VAL A 24 6.79 -1.00 2.54
C VAL A 24 5.96 -1.10 3.82
N GLU A 25 5.95 -2.25 4.49
CA GLU A 25 5.33 -2.42 5.81
C GLU A 25 5.95 -1.46 6.84
N GLY A 26 7.28 -1.29 6.84
CA GLY A 26 7.96 -0.31 7.67
C GLY A 26 7.54 1.14 7.37
N ARG A 27 7.30 1.49 6.10
CA ARG A 27 6.79 2.81 5.68
C ARG A 27 5.37 3.04 6.17
N ILE A 28 4.48 2.06 5.97
CA ILE A 28 3.10 2.09 6.46
C ILE A 28 3.09 2.33 7.97
N LYS A 29 3.92 1.61 8.73
CA LYS A 29 4.01 1.78 10.18
C LYS A 29 4.41 3.20 10.56
N LYS A 30 5.47 3.75 9.94
CA LYS A 30 5.91 5.14 10.20
C LYS A 30 4.81 6.16 9.89
N GLN A 31 4.08 5.96 8.81
CA GLN A 31 2.96 6.83 8.45
C GLN A 31 1.82 6.71 9.48
N SER A 32 1.44 5.49 9.87
CA SER A 32 0.43 5.22 10.90
C SER A 32 0.80 5.85 12.24
N ASP A 33 2.04 5.65 12.70
CA ASP A 33 2.57 6.22 13.95
C ASP A 33 2.51 7.75 13.92
N SER A 34 2.74 8.36 12.74
CA SER A 34 2.67 9.82 12.59
C SER A 34 1.24 10.36 12.74
N PHE A 35 0.22 9.64 12.26
CA PHE A 35 -1.18 10.12 12.28
C PHE A 35 -1.95 9.76 13.55
N ASN A 36 -1.54 8.70 14.26
CA ASN A 36 -2.21 8.20 15.46
C ASN A 36 -2.37 9.26 16.57
N SER A 37 -1.51 10.28 16.60
CA SER A 37 -1.52 11.32 17.65
C SER A 37 -2.46 12.50 17.37
N TYR A 38 -2.99 12.67 16.15
CA TYR A 38 -3.78 13.87 15.82
C TYR A 38 -4.87 13.72 14.74
N ARG A 39 -4.91 12.63 13.95
CA ARG A 39 -5.89 12.45 12.85
C ARG A 39 -6.40 11.01 12.78
N PRO A 40 -7.42 10.64 13.57
CA PRO A 40 -7.99 9.29 13.57
C PRO A 40 -8.54 8.87 12.20
N GLU A 41 -9.13 9.82 11.45
CA GLU A 41 -9.63 9.58 10.09
C GLU A 41 -8.56 9.09 9.10
N GLU A 42 -7.34 9.63 9.18
CA GLU A 42 -6.23 9.24 8.31
C GLU A 42 -5.63 7.91 8.76
N TYR A 43 -5.61 7.67 10.08
CA TYR A 43 -5.22 6.39 10.65
C TYR A 43 -6.14 5.24 10.18
N ASP A 44 -7.45 5.48 10.13
CA ASP A 44 -8.44 4.50 9.64
C ASP A 44 -8.22 4.17 8.16
N ILE A 45 -7.85 5.15 7.32
CA ILE A 45 -7.56 4.91 5.90
C ILE A 45 -6.32 4.03 5.74
N ILE A 46 -5.25 4.30 6.52
CA ILE A 46 -4.02 3.50 6.50
C ILE A 46 -4.25 2.08 7.04
N SER A 47 -5.14 1.94 8.03
CA SER A 47 -5.50 0.65 8.60
C SER A 47 -6.24 -0.23 7.59
N ASN A 48 -7.10 0.39 6.76
CA ASN A 48 -7.86 -0.25 5.68
C ASN A 48 -7.11 -0.32 4.34
N ARG A 49 -5.79 -0.13 4.34
CA ARG A 49 -4.95 -0.23 3.14
C ARG A 49 -5.06 -1.59 2.46
N VAL A 50 -4.79 -1.62 1.17
CA VAL A 50 -4.49 -2.84 0.40
C VAL A 50 -2.97 -2.97 0.28
N LEU A 51 -2.44 -4.16 0.58
CA LEU A 51 -1.05 -4.53 0.29
C LEU A 51 -1.06 -5.91 -0.37
N ASP A 52 -0.86 -5.94 -1.68
CA ASP A 52 -0.99 -7.15 -2.51
C ASP A 52 0.29 -7.47 -3.28
N ILE A 53 0.51 -8.76 -3.56
CA ILE A 53 1.62 -9.25 -4.37
C ILE A 53 1.07 -10.00 -5.57
N LYS A 54 1.47 -9.56 -6.78
CA LYS A 54 1.14 -10.21 -8.04
C LYS A 54 2.41 -10.61 -8.78
N GLY A 55 2.87 -11.84 -8.55
CA GLY A 55 4.15 -12.34 -9.08
C GLY A 55 5.31 -11.43 -8.69
N LYS A 56 5.96 -10.80 -9.68
CA LYS A 56 7.06 -9.85 -9.46
C LYS A 56 6.62 -8.41 -9.18
N TYR A 57 5.39 -8.20 -8.72
CA TYR A 57 4.86 -6.88 -8.38
C TYR A 57 4.37 -6.81 -6.94
N LEU A 58 4.61 -5.66 -6.30
CA LEU A 58 4.06 -5.29 -5.00
C LEU A 58 3.20 -4.04 -5.18
N ILE A 59 1.98 -4.08 -4.67
CA ILE A 59 0.98 -3.03 -4.78
C ILE A 59 0.58 -2.59 -3.38
N LEU A 60 0.64 -1.28 -3.11
CA LEU A 60 0.09 -0.65 -1.92
C LEU A 60 -0.95 0.39 -2.34
N ILE A 61 -2.11 0.36 -1.70
CA ILE A 61 -3.18 1.34 -1.89
C ILE A 61 -3.66 1.79 -0.51
N ILE A 62 -3.47 3.07 -0.20
CA ILE A 62 -4.01 3.76 0.96
C ILE A 62 -4.94 4.83 0.39
N SER A 63 -6.24 4.61 0.47
CA SER A 63 -7.26 5.53 -0.01
C SER A 63 -8.64 5.09 0.46
N LYS A 64 -9.58 6.03 0.57
CA LYS A 64 -11.00 5.70 0.76
C LYS A 64 -11.58 4.94 -0.43
N ASP A 65 -11.03 5.14 -1.62
CA ASP A 65 -11.46 4.50 -2.87
C ASP A 65 -10.62 3.25 -3.20
N SER A 66 -10.04 2.59 -2.18
CA SER A 66 -9.09 1.50 -2.36
C SER A 66 -9.61 0.38 -3.25
N ALA A 67 -10.88 -0.01 -3.11
CA ALA A 67 -11.51 -1.04 -3.94
C ALA A 67 -11.60 -0.67 -5.42
N THR A 68 -11.93 0.59 -5.74
CA THR A 68 -12.02 1.08 -7.13
C THR A 68 -10.64 1.11 -7.77
N ILE A 69 -9.63 1.58 -7.03
CA ILE A 69 -8.24 1.64 -7.47
C ILE A 69 -7.69 0.21 -7.68
N GLU A 70 -7.94 -0.69 -6.73
CA GLU A 70 -7.54 -2.09 -6.82
C GLU A 70 -8.16 -2.76 -8.05
N ALA A 71 -9.45 -2.55 -8.31
CA ALA A 71 -10.13 -3.09 -9.48
C ALA A 71 -9.55 -2.54 -10.79
N ALA A 72 -9.15 -1.26 -10.83
CA ALA A 72 -8.49 -0.68 -12.00
C ALA A 72 -7.11 -1.29 -12.24
N ILE A 73 -6.30 -1.42 -11.18
CA ILE A 73 -4.97 -2.06 -11.26
C ILE A 73 -5.12 -3.52 -11.71
N ASN A 74 -6.02 -4.29 -11.10
CA ASN A 74 -6.24 -5.70 -11.40
C ASN A 74 -6.63 -5.98 -12.87
N LYS A 75 -7.20 -5.02 -13.59
CA LYS A 75 -7.51 -5.16 -15.02
C LYS A 75 -6.26 -5.23 -15.90
N GLU A 76 -5.17 -4.58 -15.49
CA GLU A 76 -3.92 -4.51 -16.25
C GLU A 76 -2.99 -5.72 -16.01
N PHE A 77 -3.32 -6.58 -15.04
CA PHE A 77 -2.59 -7.82 -14.74
C PHE A 77 -3.23 -9.07 -15.38
N LYS A 78 -4.17 -8.88 -16.31
CA LYS A 78 -4.84 -9.95 -17.05
C LYS A 78 -4.03 -10.43 -18.26
#